data_AF-A0A0C9XDE3-F1
#
_entry.id   AF-A0A0C9XDE3-F1
#
_cell.length_a   1.000
_cell.length_b   1.000
_cell.length_c   1.000
_cell.angle_alpha   90.00
_cell.angle_beta   90.00
_cell.angle_gamma   90.00
#
_symmetry.space_group_name_H-M   'P 1'
#
loop_
_entity.id
_entity.type
_entity.pdbx_description
1 polymer ?
#
loop_
_entity_poly.entity_id
_entity_poly.type
_entity_poly.pdbx_seq_one_letter_code
_entity_poly.pdbx_strand_id
1 'polypeptide(L)'
;MGPVSDAVVSTLGDSILVELGLHAGFELSTKIANDLLIDKSIKRVIPVHSKRLETTGIKVLLITLKYKHTVEDAALGFYRSSVHKDSSLFATVKDYFSVEKGWFSPYLFASGRRPIIPRTIKPDIIFCHGPFLSGDYRVGETLLAESASTITFCDAPPPLPEVAPEKKPFSLSLPKLSNVFDRSRTPSPEPAVTLLPPPPVPRRMVILVVGLKPHRKLWTTSARPHESVINYILLNGCPAIVVPVKVGAPVVAWDGLTLEQLWKVELPDEDVERSTSGKFEGIVDVLFEYLDLCVDWERVTLSEGLGNGENLNTKGMLKDALALLVAAGIMSGASKEVQKETDKERGGIAMWRIP
;
A
#
# COMPACT_ATOMS: atom_id res chain seq x y z
N MET A 1 -5.12 4.35 -33.32
CA MET A 1 -4.23 3.57 -32.46
C MET A 1 -2.96 4.38 -32.31
N GLY A 2 -2.82 5.12 -31.21
CA GLY A 2 -1.62 5.92 -30.94
C GLY A 2 -0.51 5.05 -30.33
N PRO A 3 0.75 5.49 -30.36
CA PRO A 3 1.86 4.74 -29.82
C PRO A 3 1.72 4.67 -28.29
N VAL A 4 1.59 3.46 -27.75
CA VAL A 4 1.76 3.20 -26.32
C VAL A 4 3.26 3.08 -26.11
N SER A 5 3.85 4.05 -25.42
CA SER A 5 5.25 3.98 -25.04
C SER A 5 5.39 3.01 -23.87
N ASP A 6 5.53 1.71 -24.15
CA ASP A 6 5.81 0.71 -23.12
C ASP A 6 7.25 0.87 -22.63
N ALA A 7 7.42 1.52 -21.47
CA ALA A 7 8.67 1.47 -20.74
C ALA A 7 8.66 0.21 -19.85
N VAL A 8 9.48 -0.78 -20.20
CA VAL A 8 9.73 -1.95 -19.35
C VAL A 8 10.93 -1.63 -18.47
N VAL A 9 10.69 -1.35 -17.19
CA VAL A 9 11.77 -1.27 -16.21
C VAL A 9 11.99 -2.67 -15.67
N SER A 10 13.02 -3.35 -16.20
CA SER A 10 13.47 -4.63 -15.66
C SER A 10 14.59 -4.38 -14.64
N THR A 11 14.28 -4.46 -13.36
CA THR A 11 15.31 -4.56 -12.31
C THR A 11 15.81 -5.99 -12.26
N LEU A 12 16.82 -6.28 -13.09
CA LEU A 12 17.52 -7.56 -13.17
C LEU A 12 18.11 -7.95 -11.80
N GLY A 13 17.37 -8.77 -11.06
CA GLY A 13 17.73 -9.27 -9.73
C GLY A 13 16.55 -9.35 -8.76
N ASP A 14 15.48 -8.59 -9.02
CA ASP A 14 14.32 -8.45 -8.14
C ASP A 14 13.13 -9.32 -8.57
N SER A 15 12.30 -9.74 -7.61
CA SER A 15 11.15 -10.63 -7.80
C SER A 15 9.93 -9.98 -8.48
N ILE A 16 10.07 -8.80 -9.10
CA ILE A 16 8.98 -8.10 -9.78
C ILE A 16 9.39 -7.61 -11.17
N LEU A 17 8.43 -7.53 -12.09
CA LEU A 17 8.55 -6.83 -13.38
C LEU A 17 7.44 -5.78 -13.45
N VAL A 18 7.78 -4.57 -13.87
CA VAL A 18 6.82 -3.46 -13.98
C VAL A 18 6.78 -2.98 -15.42
N GLU A 19 5.61 -3.02 -16.04
CA GLU A 19 5.34 -2.41 -17.34
C GLU A 19 4.51 -1.13 -17.11
N LEU A 20 5.01 -0.01 -17.62
CA LEU A 20 4.40 1.32 -17.44
C LEU A 20 3.49 1.64 -18.63
N GLY A 21 2.17 1.62 -18.40
CA GLY A 21 1.17 2.13 -19.33
C GLY A 21 0.86 3.59 -19.03
N LEU A 22 1.49 4.51 -19.79
CA LEU A 22 1.19 5.94 -19.66
C LEU A 22 -0.10 6.29 -20.41
N HIS A 23 -1.13 6.69 -19.66
CA HIS A 23 -2.26 7.44 -20.23
C HIS A 23 -1.94 8.93 -20.23
N ALA A 24 -2.32 9.63 -21.30
CA ALA A 24 -2.01 11.04 -21.49
C ALA A 24 -2.54 11.90 -20.31
N GLY A 25 -1.72 12.83 -19.81
CA GLY A 25 -2.13 13.80 -18.77
C GLY A 25 -1.71 13.49 -17.33
N PHE A 26 -1.06 12.35 -17.07
CA PHE A 26 -0.64 12.01 -15.70
C PHE A 26 0.52 12.87 -15.15
N GLU A 27 1.44 13.36 -16.00
CA GLU A 27 2.69 14.03 -15.58
C GLU A 27 2.58 15.55 -15.31
N LEU A 28 1.39 16.11 -15.05
CA LEU A 28 1.23 17.56 -15.01
C LEU A 28 1.14 18.25 -13.63
N SER A 29 1.52 17.62 -12.50
CA SER A 29 1.47 18.31 -11.20
C SER A 29 2.62 17.99 -10.22
N THR A 30 3.52 18.96 -10.12
CA THR A 30 4.47 19.35 -9.04
C THR A 30 4.71 18.42 -7.84
N LYS A 31 5.99 18.08 -7.62
CA LYS A 31 6.60 17.33 -6.51
C LYS A 31 6.44 17.93 -5.08
N ILE A 32 5.39 18.70 -4.77
CA ILE A 32 5.22 19.31 -3.44
C ILE A 32 3.75 19.24 -2.99
N ALA A 33 3.34 18.06 -2.52
CA ALA A 33 2.02 17.85 -1.89
C ALA A 33 1.93 18.51 -0.51
N ASN A 34 3.08 18.63 0.17
CA ASN A 34 3.18 19.19 1.52
C ASN A 34 2.62 20.62 1.59
N ASP A 35 2.66 21.39 0.50
CA ASP A 35 2.10 22.75 0.44
C ASP A 35 0.60 22.78 0.79
N LEU A 36 -0.17 21.74 0.42
CA LEU A 36 -1.60 21.66 0.77
C LEU A 36 -1.84 21.49 2.28
N LEU A 37 -0.86 20.95 3.01
CA LEU A 37 -0.86 20.89 4.47
C LEU A 37 -0.27 22.16 5.10
N ILE A 38 0.64 22.86 4.40
CA ILE A 38 1.41 24.00 4.91
C ILE A 38 0.66 25.34 4.77
N ASP A 39 -0.15 25.52 3.72
CA ASP A 39 -0.74 26.83 3.38
C ASP A 39 -1.86 27.32 4.34
N LYS A 40 -2.02 26.70 5.52
CA LYS A 40 -3.09 27.03 6.49
C LYS A 40 -2.58 27.18 7.92
N SER A 41 -1.65 28.11 8.12
CA SER A 41 -1.46 28.74 9.43
C SER A 41 -2.65 29.65 9.82
N ILE A 42 -3.64 29.88 8.95
CA ILE A 42 -4.84 30.66 9.27
C ILE A 42 -6.08 29.98 8.67
N LYS A 43 -6.82 29.26 9.54
CA LYS A 43 -8.11 28.55 9.36
C LYS A 43 -8.03 27.07 8.96
N ARG A 44 -8.41 26.20 9.92
CA ARG A 44 -8.56 24.73 9.88
C ARG A 44 -9.64 24.22 8.92
N VAL A 45 -9.77 24.79 7.72
CA VAL A 45 -10.67 24.25 6.69
C VAL A 45 -9.79 23.44 5.76
N ILE A 46 -9.87 22.12 5.79
CA ILE A 46 -9.22 21.27 4.79
C ILE A 46 -9.78 21.70 3.42
N PRO A 47 -8.97 22.03 2.40
CA PRO A 47 -9.50 22.41 1.09
C PRO A 47 -10.01 21.15 0.37
N VAL A 48 -11.11 20.58 0.88
CA VAL A 48 -11.73 19.33 0.43
C VAL A 48 -12.12 19.41 -1.05
N HIS A 49 -12.42 20.61 -1.55
CA HIS A 49 -12.81 20.86 -2.94
C HIS A 49 -11.69 21.51 -3.79
N SER A 50 -10.44 21.36 -3.38
CA SER A 50 -9.31 21.89 -4.16
C SER A 50 -9.27 21.27 -5.55
N LYS A 51 -9.16 22.12 -6.59
CA LYS A 51 -8.90 21.70 -7.98
C LYS A 51 -7.66 20.80 -8.12
N ARG A 52 -6.74 20.84 -7.15
CA ARG A 52 -5.56 19.95 -7.12
C ARG A 52 -5.88 18.51 -6.75
N LEU A 53 -7.01 18.26 -6.07
CA LEU A 53 -7.47 16.92 -5.71
C LEU A 53 -8.34 16.30 -6.82
N GLU A 54 -8.69 17.06 -7.86
CA GLU A 54 -9.44 16.56 -9.00
C GLU A 54 -8.56 15.62 -9.85
N THR A 55 -9.02 14.38 -10.03
CA THR A 55 -8.31 13.41 -10.87
C THR A 55 -8.49 13.74 -12.34
N THR A 56 -7.49 14.38 -12.93
CA THR A 56 -7.46 14.75 -14.35
C THR A 56 -6.82 13.69 -15.24
N GLY A 57 -6.07 12.74 -14.66
CA GLY A 57 -5.40 11.68 -15.38
C GLY A 57 -5.11 10.46 -14.52
N ILE A 58 -4.96 9.31 -15.18
CA ILE A 58 -4.66 8.03 -14.53
C ILE A 58 -3.34 7.48 -15.06
N LYS A 59 -2.64 6.70 -14.25
CA LYS A 59 -1.47 5.92 -14.68
C LYS A 59 -1.71 4.46 -14.41
N VAL A 60 -1.54 3.62 -15.42
CA VAL A 60 -1.75 2.18 -15.32
C VAL A 60 -0.39 1.50 -15.26
N LEU A 61 -0.14 0.79 -14.17
CA LEU A 61 1.07 0.03 -13.90
C LEU A 61 0.73 -1.45 -13.96
N LEU A 62 1.28 -2.18 -14.92
CA LEU A 62 1.19 -3.63 -14.90
C LEU A 62 2.34 -4.17 -14.04
N ILE A 63 2.03 -4.64 -12.84
CA ILE A 63 3.03 -5.24 -11.96
C ILE A 63 2.88 -6.76 -11.99
N THR A 64 3.97 -7.41 -12.38
CA THR A 64 4.14 -8.86 -12.34
C THR A 64 5.00 -9.22 -11.13
N LEU A 65 4.41 -9.88 -10.14
CA LEU A 65 5.07 -10.33 -8.93
C LEU A 65 5.35 -11.84 -9.02
N LYS A 66 6.61 -12.24 -8.93
CA LYS A 66 7.01 -13.65 -8.92
C LYS A 66 6.91 -14.23 -7.51
N TYR A 67 6.34 -15.43 -7.40
CA TYR A 67 6.20 -16.14 -6.12
C TYR A 67 6.31 -17.66 -6.31
N LYS A 68 6.54 -18.39 -5.21
CA LYS A 68 6.56 -19.86 -5.23
C LYS A 68 5.13 -20.36 -5.37
N HIS A 69 4.89 -21.35 -6.24
CA HIS A 69 3.55 -21.89 -6.51
C HIS A 69 2.89 -22.61 -5.30
N THR A 70 3.52 -22.64 -4.13
CA THR A 70 2.89 -23.15 -2.92
C THR A 70 1.82 -22.17 -2.48
N VAL A 71 0.55 -22.56 -2.65
CA VAL A 71 -0.57 -21.81 -2.10
C VAL A 71 -0.53 -21.95 -0.59
N GLU A 72 -0.39 -20.81 0.08
CA GLU A 72 -0.33 -20.72 1.53
C GLU A 72 -1.49 -19.86 2.03
N ASP A 73 -2.02 -20.20 3.20
CA ASP A 73 -3.09 -19.43 3.81
C ASP A 73 -2.55 -18.07 4.27
N ALA A 74 -3.26 -17.00 3.90
CA ALA A 74 -2.89 -15.65 4.32
C ALA A 74 -3.18 -15.49 5.83
N ALA A 75 -2.17 -15.06 6.58
CA ALA A 75 -2.30 -14.65 7.97
C ALA A 75 -3.00 -13.28 8.04
N LEU A 76 -4.34 -13.33 7.94
CA LEU A 76 -5.20 -12.15 7.98
C LEU A 76 -5.51 -11.75 9.42
N GLY A 77 -5.54 -10.43 9.64
CA GLY A 77 -6.14 -9.81 10.81
C GLY A 77 -7.26 -8.86 10.39
N PHE A 78 -8.16 -8.63 11.34
CA PHE A 78 -9.38 -7.86 11.15
C PHE A 78 -9.41 -6.74 12.18
N TYR A 79 -9.63 -5.52 11.72
CA TYR A 79 -9.78 -4.36 12.59
C TYR A 79 -11.17 -3.77 12.43
N ARG A 80 -11.76 -3.34 13.55
CA ARG A 80 -13.00 -2.59 13.60
C ARG A 80 -12.82 -1.46 14.60
N SER A 81 -13.15 -0.26 14.16
CA SER A 81 -13.00 0.97 14.92
C SER A 81 -14.05 1.11 16.01
N SER A 82 -13.69 1.84 17.06
CA SER A 82 -14.58 2.24 18.15
C SER A 82 -15.62 3.29 17.74
N VAL A 83 -15.51 3.87 16.54
CA VAL A 83 -16.49 4.82 15.97
C VAL A 83 -17.86 4.17 15.75
N HIS A 84 -17.90 2.85 15.54
CA HIS A 84 -19.15 2.11 15.40
C HIS A 84 -19.88 1.97 16.74
N LYS A 85 -21.22 2.11 16.72
CA LYS A 85 -22.07 1.84 17.90
C LYS A 85 -21.92 0.40 18.42
N ASP A 86 -21.60 -0.52 17.53
CA ASP A 86 -21.22 -1.88 17.86
C ASP A 86 -19.73 -2.06 17.53
N SER A 87 -18.89 -2.11 18.56
CA SER A 87 -17.45 -2.34 18.44
C SER A 87 -17.11 -3.83 18.28
N SER A 88 -18.11 -4.73 18.29
CA SER A 88 -17.88 -6.15 18.06
C SER A 88 -17.48 -6.40 16.60
N LEU A 89 -16.37 -7.13 16.42
CA LEU A 89 -15.96 -7.65 15.12
C LEU A 89 -17.00 -8.61 14.51
N PHE A 90 -17.76 -9.30 15.36
CA PHE A 90 -18.72 -10.31 14.96
C PHE A 90 -20.14 -9.72 14.89
N ALA A 91 -20.78 -9.85 13.72
CA ALA A 91 -22.22 -9.70 13.60
C ALA A 91 -22.91 -10.84 14.35
N THR A 92 -24.06 -10.55 14.98
CA THR A 92 -24.87 -11.49 15.77
C THR A 92 -25.27 -12.74 14.94
N VAL A 93 -24.38 -13.74 14.98
CA VAL A 93 -24.42 -15.15 14.56
C VAL A 93 -25.36 -15.59 13.41
N LYS A 94 -24.76 -16.15 12.35
CA LYS A 94 -25.10 -17.48 11.77
C LYS A 94 -23.93 -18.00 10.90
N ASP A 95 -23.54 -19.25 11.13
CA ASP A 95 -22.49 -20.05 10.46
C ASP A 95 -21.02 -19.58 10.52
N TYR A 96 -20.34 -20.05 11.57
CA TYR A 96 -18.92 -19.84 11.89
C TYR A 96 -17.91 -20.25 10.77
N PHE A 97 -18.32 -21.13 9.85
CA PHE A 97 -17.48 -21.68 8.76
C PHE A 97 -17.85 -21.18 7.37
N SER A 98 -18.83 -20.29 7.30
CA SER A 98 -19.28 -19.79 6.02
C SER A 98 -18.36 -18.63 5.58
N VAL A 99 -17.75 -18.74 4.40
CA VAL A 99 -16.87 -17.71 3.79
C VAL A 99 -17.70 -16.92 2.77
N GLU A 100 -17.72 -15.59 2.84
CA GLU A 100 -18.37 -14.75 1.82
C GLU A 100 -17.38 -14.41 0.71
N LYS A 101 -17.90 -14.23 -0.51
CA LYS A 101 -17.14 -13.67 -1.63
C LYS A 101 -17.08 -12.13 -1.57
N GLY A 102 -17.40 -11.54 -0.42
CA GLY A 102 -17.72 -10.11 -0.26
C GLY A 102 -16.51 -9.17 -0.36
N TRP A 103 -15.29 -9.68 -0.20
CA TRP A 103 -14.10 -8.91 -0.50
C TRP A 103 -13.00 -9.82 -1.01
N PHE A 104 -12.93 -9.93 -2.33
CA PHE A 104 -11.81 -10.56 -2.99
C PHE A 104 -10.67 -9.54 -3.03
N SER A 105 -9.71 -9.61 -2.10
CA SER A 105 -8.44 -8.89 -2.28
C SER A 105 -7.74 -9.50 -3.50
N PRO A 106 -7.75 -8.82 -4.66
CA PRO A 106 -7.30 -9.44 -5.89
C PRO A 106 -5.79 -9.67 -5.86
N TYR A 107 -5.10 -8.85 -5.08
CA TYR A 107 -3.70 -8.96 -4.76
C TYR A 107 -3.36 -10.27 -4.05
N LEU A 108 -4.03 -10.59 -2.93
CA LEU A 108 -3.76 -11.83 -2.19
C LEU A 108 -4.05 -13.05 -3.07
N PHE A 109 -5.19 -13.05 -3.75
CA PHE A 109 -5.54 -14.13 -4.66
C PHE A 109 -4.51 -14.35 -5.77
N ALA A 110 -4.13 -13.28 -6.48
CA ALA A 110 -3.20 -13.41 -7.61
C ALA A 110 -1.80 -13.82 -7.17
N SER A 111 -1.39 -13.42 -5.97
CA SER A 111 -0.10 -13.77 -5.36
C SER A 111 -0.07 -15.14 -4.66
N GLY A 112 -1.06 -15.99 -4.91
CA GLY A 112 -1.10 -17.36 -4.37
C GLY A 112 -1.36 -17.44 -2.88
N ARG A 113 -1.77 -16.34 -2.25
CA ARG A 113 -2.14 -16.28 -0.83
C ARG A 113 -3.64 -16.49 -0.73
N ARG A 114 -4.07 -17.52 0.01
CA ARG A 114 -5.49 -17.82 0.17
C ARG A 114 -6.09 -16.95 1.29
N PRO A 115 -6.94 -15.95 0.98
CA PRO A 115 -7.63 -15.21 2.03
C PRO A 115 -8.75 -16.07 2.62
N ILE A 116 -8.80 -16.20 3.93
CA ILE A 116 -9.88 -16.88 4.66
C ILE A 116 -10.57 -15.82 5.52
N ILE A 117 -11.72 -15.34 5.05
CA ILE A 117 -12.52 -14.30 5.72
C ILE A 117 -13.85 -14.92 6.18
N PRO A 118 -14.10 -15.02 7.50
CA PRO A 118 -15.39 -15.50 8.01
C PRO A 118 -16.54 -14.53 7.66
N ARG A 119 -17.72 -15.06 7.25
CA ARG A 119 -18.95 -14.27 6.97
C ARG A 119 -19.44 -13.44 8.15
N THR A 120 -19.13 -13.90 9.36
CA THR A 120 -19.60 -13.26 10.58
C THR A 120 -18.84 -11.98 10.90
N ILE A 121 -17.70 -11.73 10.23
CA ILE A 121 -16.85 -10.57 10.53
C ILE A 121 -17.18 -9.43 9.57
N LYS A 122 -17.40 -8.25 10.14
CA LYS A 122 -17.54 -6.99 9.39
C LYS A 122 -16.39 -6.06 9.81
N PRO A 123 -15.21 -6.24 9.20
CA PRO A 123 -14.05 -5.42 9.51
C PRO A 123 -14.15 -4.08 8.78
N ASP A 124 -13.60 -3.05 9.39
CA ASP A 124 -13.31 -1.80 8.69
C ASP A 124 -12.02 -1.93 7.88
N ILE A 125 -11.01 -2.58 8.45
CA ILE A 125 -9.71 -2.77 7.78
C ILE A 125 -9.32 -4.24 7.88
N ILE A 126 -8.86 -4.79 6.75
CA ILE A 126 -8.25 -6.12 6.70
C ILE A 126 -6.78 -5.96 6.41
N PHE A 127 -5.96 -6.64 7.20
CA PHE A 127 -4.51 -6.60 7.05
C PHE A 127 -3.91 -7.99 7.03
N CYS A 128 -2.73 -8.10 6.44
CA CYS A 128 -2.02 -9.34 6.20
C CYS A 128 -0.61 -9.23 6.80
N HIS A 129 -0.26 -10.16 7.69
CA HIS A 129 1.10 -10.27 8.26
C HIS A 129 2.00 -11.22 7.48
N GLY A 130 1.41 -12.15 6.72
CA GLY A 130 2.16 -13.14 5.95
C GLY A 130 1.26 -14.07 5.16
N PRO A 131 1.84 -14.97 4.34
CA PRO A 131 3.27 -15.09 4.09
C PRO A 131 3.83 -13.87 3.36
N PHE A 132 5.05 -13.48 3.73
CA PHE A 132 5.73 -12.33 3.16
C PHE A 132 6.42 -12.71 1.85
N LEU A 133 6.09 -12.02 0.76
CA LEU A 133 6.79 -12.18 -0.51
C LEU A 133 7.81 -11.05 -0.66
N SER A 134 9.00 -11.36 -1.18
CA SER A 134 10.06 -10.36 -1.41
C SER A 134 9.59 -9.18 -2.25
N GLY A 135 8.67 -9.42 -3.19
CA GLY A 135 8.14 -8.36 -4.03
C GLY A 135 7.02 -7.54 -3.40
N ASP A 136 6.54 -7.87 -2.19
CA ASP A 136 5.52 -7.07 -1.50
C ASP A 136 6.04 -5.64 -1.22
N TYR A 137 7.28 -5.52 -0.74
CA TYR A 137 7.95 -4.23 -0.56
C TYR A 137 8.13 -3.48 -1.88
N ARG A 138 8.56 -4.19 -2.92
CA ARG A 138 8.81 -3.58 -4.24
C ARG A 138 7.54 -3.04 -4.88
N VAL A 139 6.40 -3.72 -4.70
CA VAL A 139 5.09 -3.20 -5.14
C VAL A 139 4.82 -1.85 -4.48
N GLY A 140 4.97 -1.75 -3.15
CA GLY A 140 4.79 -0.49 -2.43
C GLY A 140 5.78 0.61 -2.88
N GLU A 141 7.06 0.28 -3.07
CA GLU A 141 8.08 1.21 -3.56
C GLU A 141 7.77 1.71 -4.97
N THR A 142 7.36 0.83 -5.89
CA THR A 142 6.96 1.20 -7.25
C THR A 142 5.73 2.11 -7.23
N LEU A 143 4.71 1.76 -6.45
CA LEU A 143 3.51 2.58 -6.34
C LEU A 143 3.83 3.98 -5.79
N LEU A 144 4.73 4.07 -4.80
CA LEU A 144 5.20 5.35 -4.27
C LEU A 144 6.02 6.15 -5.29
N ALA A 145 6.96 5.49 -5.99
CA ALA A 145 7.83 6.14 -6.97
C ALA A 145 7.03 6.72 -8.15
N GLU A 146 5.95 6.06 -8.54
CA GLU A 146 5.09 6.45 -9.66
C GLU A 146 3.89 7.32 -9.22
N SER A 147 3.78 7.65 -7.93
CA SER A 147 2.73 8.54 -7.42
C SER A 147 2.98 9.98 -7.86
N ALA A 148 1.92 10.67 -8.29
CA ALA A 148 2.02 12.05 -8.77
C ALA A 148 2.32 13.05 -7.64
N SER A 149 1.82 12.78 -6.44
CA SER A 149 1.85 13.66 -5.29
C SER A 149 2.11 12.84 -4.03
N THR A 150 3.02 13.28 -3.16
CA THR A 150 3.45 12.53 -1.98
C THR A 150 3.57 13.42 -0.75
N ILE A 151 2.96 12.98 0.35
CA ILE A 151 3.04 13.58 1.68
C ILE A 151 3.89 12.65 2.56
N THR A 152 5.05 13.12 3.02
CA THR A 152 6.01 12.30 3.80
C THR A 152 6.11 12.78 5.24
N PHE A 153 5.88 11.87 6.19
CA PHE A 153 6.04 12.05 7.63
C PHE A 153 7.31 11.37 8.18
N CYS A 154 8.24 11.03 7.30
CA CYS A 154 9.52 10.44 7.68
C CYS A 154 10.55 10.68 6.57
N ASP A 155 11.82 10.72 6.96
CA ASP A 155 12.93 10.86 6.04
C ASP A 155 13.03 9.65 5.10
N ALA A 156 13.44 9.90 3.87
CA ALA A 156 13.75 8.83 2.94
C ALA A 156 14.96 8.01 3.44
N PRO A 157 14.99 6.69 3.19
CA PRO A 157 16.19 5.90 3.45
C PRO A 157 17.39 6.55 2.81
N PRO A 158 18.57 6.53 3.48
CA PRO A 158 19.80 6.88 2.81
C PRO A 158 19.94 6.00 1.56
N PRO A 159 20.37 6.55 0.42
CA PRO A 159 20.58 5.76 -0.78
C PRO A 159 21.47 4.57 -0.42
N LEU A 160 21.05 3.37 -0.83
CA LEU A 160 21.87 2.17 -0.67
C LEU A 160 23.25 2.51 -1.25
N PRO A 161 24.35 2.21 -0.53
CA PRO A 161 25.68 2.42 -1.10
C PRO A 161 25.72 1.69 -2.43
N GLU A 162 26.08 2.39 -3.51
CA GLU A 162 26.38 1.76 -4.79
C GLU A 162 27.38 0.65 -4.48
N VAL A 163 26.93 -0.60 -4.53
CA VAL A 163 27.83 -1.74 -4.49
C VAL A 163 28.55 -1.66 -5.82
N ALA A 164 29.68 -0.94 -5.80
CA ALA A 164 30.66 -1.01 -6.87
C ALA A 164 30.83 -2.49 -7.18
N PRO A 165 30.73 -2.90 -8.46
CA PRO A 165 30.77 -4.31 -8.80
C PRO A 165 32.04 -4.89 -8.21
N GLU A 166 31.89 -5.73 -7.17
CA GLU A 166 33.00 -6.49 -6.64
C GLU A 166 33.54 -7.28 -7.82
N LYS A 167 34.71 -6.86 -8.31
CA LYS A 167 35.51 -7.63 -9.24
C LYS A 167 35.87 -8.91 -8.49
N LYS A 168 35.02 -9.92 -8.56
CA LYS A 168 35.39 -11.28 -8.17
C LYS A 168 36.60 -11.63 -9.04
N PRO A 169 37.81 -11.80 -8.48
CA PRO A 169 38.84 -12.47 -9.24
C PRO A 169 38.33 -13.90 -9.45
N PHE A 170 37.99 -14.25 -10.68
CA PHE A 170 37.83 -15.64 -11.08
C PHE A 170 39.21 -16.31 -10.92
N SER A 171 39.56 -16.73 -9.70
CA SER A 171 40.60 -17.73 -9.52
C SER A 171 39.93 -19.09 -9.63
N LEU A 172 39.95 -19.64 -10.85
CA LEU A 172 39.72 -21.07 -11.08
C LEU A 172 40.85 -21.85 -10.37
N SER A 173 40.65 -22.20 -9.11
CA SER A 173 41.45 -23.23 -8.45
C SER A 173 40.75 -24.57 -8.71
N LEU A 174 41.37 -25.38 -9.58
CA LEU A 174 40.99 -26.76 -9.81
C LEU A 174 41.11 -27.55 -8.50
N PRO A 175 40.09 -28.33 -8.08
CA PRO A 175 40.21 -29.16 -6.90
C PRO A 175 41.16 -30.33 -7.21
N LYS A 176 42.26 -30.43 -6.45
CA LYS A 176 43.08 -31.64 -6.40
C LYS A 176 42.29 -32.71 -5.66
N LEU A 177 41.77 -33.68 -6.41
CA LEU A 177 41.19 -34.91 -5.89
C LEU A 177 42.31 -35.82 -5.37
N SER A 178 42.69 -35.64 -4.11
CA SER A 178 43.46 -36.65 -3.37
C SER A 178 43.33 -36.40 -1.87
N ASN A 179 42.29 -36.98 -1.26
CA ASN A 179 42.42 -37.79 -0.05
C ASN A 179 41.04 -38.33 0.35
N VAL A 180 40.98 -39.65 0.26
CA VAL A 180 39.84 -40.52 0.46
C VAL A 180 39.97 -41.07 1.89
N PHE A 181 38.88 -40.92 2.66
CA PHE A 181 38.65 -41.38 4.05
C PHE A 181 39.37 -40.65 5.19
N ASP A 182 38.64 -39.73 5.83
CA ASP A 182 38.63 -39.62 7.29
C ASP A 182 37.19 -39.43 7.78
N ARG A 183 36.64 -40.49 8.38
CA ARG A 183 35.34 -40.47 9.08
C ARG A 183 35.52 -39.76 10.43
N SER A 184 35.41 -38.45 10.44
CA SER A 184 35.23 -37.70 11.69
C SER A 184 33.74 -37.58 12.01
N ARG A 185 33.32 -38.18 13.12
CA ARG A 185 32.00 -37.97 13.73
C ARG A 185 32.01 -36.60 14.41
N THR A 186 31.59 -35.56 13.72
CA THR A 186 31.22 -34.30 14.37
C THR A 186 29.78 -34.39 14.91
N PRO A 187 29.52 -33.95 16.15
CA PRO A 187 28.18 -33.95 16.71
C PRO A 187 27.29 -32.99 15.92
N SER A 188 26.04 -33.42 15.69
CA SER A 188 25.00 -32.63 15.02
C SER A 188 24.88 -31.26 15.69
N PRO A 189 24.94 -30.14 14.96
CA PRO A 189 24.72 -28.84 15.54
C PRO A 189 23.29 -28.78 16.09
N GLU A 190 23.14 -28.23 17.29
CA GLU A 190 21.84 -27.88 17.87
C GLU A 190 21.08 -26.99 16.87
N PRO A 191 19.74 -27.12 16.78
CA PRO A 191 18.94 -26.31 15.87
C PRO A 191 19.02 -24.85 16.31
N ALA A 192 19.97 -24.11 15.72
CA ALA A 192 19.97 -22.67 15.78
C ALA A 192 18.66 -22.21 15.14
N VAL A 193 17.73 -21.73 15.97
CA VAL A 193 16.55 -21.02 15.53
C VAL A 193 17.05 -19.94 14.57
N THR A 194 16.79 -20.12 13.28
CA THR A 194 17.18 -19.16 12.25
C THR A 194 16.53 -17.85 12.63
N LEU A 195 17.31 -16.94 13.20
CA LEU A 195 16.87 -15.58 13.46
C LEU A 195 16.42 -15.03 12.11
N LEU A 196 15.14 -14.67 12.02
CA LEU A 196 14.62 -14.00 10.83
C LEU A 196 15.54 -12.79 10.55
N PRO A 197 15.89 -12.55 9.28
CA PRO A 197 16.70 -11.38 8.94
C PRO A 197 16.05 -10.13 9.56
N PRO A 198 16.84 -9.25 10.21
CA PRO A 198 16.28 -8.06 10.83
C PRO A 198 15.47 -7.30 9.78
N PRO A 199 14.25 -6.84 10.10
CA PRO A 199 13.41 -6.18 9.13
C PRO A 199 14.16 -4.99 8.55
N PRO A 200 14.12 -4.78 7.22
CA PRO A 200 14.81 -3.67 6.61
C PRO A 200 14.39 -2.35 7.26
N VAL A 201 15.38 -1.52 7.51
CA VAL A 201 15.27 -0.22 8.16
C VAL A 201 15.58 0.82 7.08
N PRO A 202 14.80 1.91 6.94
CA PRO A 202 13.67 2.38 7.76
C PRO A 202 12.28 1.78 7.47
N ARG A 203 11.66 1.19 8.50
CA ARG A 203 10.27 0.70 8.41
C ARG A 203 9.28 1.84 8.18
N ARG A 204 8.68 1.87 6.99
CA ARG A 204 7.65 2.85 6.59
C ARG A 204 6.45 2.13 6.00
N MET A 205 5.36 2.86 5.83
CA MET A 205 4.16 2.39 5.16
C MET A 205 3.65 3.48 4.24
N VAL A 206 3.30 3.08 3.03
CA VAL A 206 2.67 3.93 2.02
C VAL A 206 1.18 3.64 2.04
N ILE A 207 0.39 4.69 2.15
CA ILE A 207 -1.07 4.65 2.12
C ILE A 207 -1.49 5.39 0.85
N LEU A 208 -2.26 4.73 -0.01
CA LEU A 208 -2.70 5.32 -1.27
C LEU A 208 -4.07 4.80 -1.69
N VAL A 209 -4.78 5.62 -2.49
CA VAL A 209 -5.98 5.19 -3.21
C VAL A 209 -5.54 4.47 -4.47
N VAL A 210 -5.92 3.19 -4.60
CA VAL A 210 -5.52 2.34 -5.72
C VAL A 210 -6.75 1.86 -6.47
N GLY A 211 -6.78 2.15 -7.78
CA GLY A 211 -7.63 1.41 -8.70
C GLY A 211 -6.98 0.09 -9.07
N LEU A 212 -7.78 -0.97 -9.19
CA LEU A 212 -7.28 -2.28 -9.62
C LEU A 212 -8.00 -2.72 -10.89
N LYS A 213 -7.29 -3.43 -11.76
CA LYS A 213 -7.86 -4.06 -12.95
C LYS A 213 -7.18 -5.42 -13.20
N PRO A 214 -7.93 -6.45 -13.62
CA PRO A 214 -7.33 -7.73 -13.99
C PRO A 214 -6.36 -7.57 -15.16
N HIS A 215 -5.39 -8.47 -15.30
CA HIS A 215 -4.45 -8.44 -16.42
C HIS A 215 -5.15 -8.58 -17.78
N ARG A 216 -6.24 -9.36 -17.82
CA ARG A 216 -7.15 -9.48 -18.98
C ARG A 216 -8.59 -9.23 -18.54
N LYS A 217 -9.58 -9.94 -19.10
CA LYS A 217 -11.01 -9.73 -18.78
C LYS A 217 -11.45 -10.32 -17.44
N LEU A 218 -10.79 -11.38 -16.96
CA LEU A 218 -11.20 -12.11 -15.76
C LEU A 218 -10.09 -12.11 -14.71
N TRP A 219 -10.46 -11.97 -13.45
CA TRP A 219 -9.52 -11.97 -12.32
C TRP A 219 -8.74 -13.27 -12.14
N THR A 220 -9.26 -14.39 -12.61
CA THR A 220 -8.52 -15.66 -12.66
C THR A 220 -7.28 -15.58 -13.55
N THR A 221 -7.25 -14.67 -14.54
CA THR A 221 -6.08 -14.49 -15.43
C THR A 221 -4.93 -13.73 -14.79
N SER A 222 -5.18 -13.09 -13.63
CA SER A 222 -4.14 -12.43 -12.83
C SER A 222 -3.33 -13.41 -12.00
N ALA A 223 -3.87 -14.60 -11.69
CA ALA A 223 -3.13 -15.68 -11.08
C ALA A 223 -2.51 -16.56 -12.17
N ARG A 224 -1.20 -16.50 -12.34
CA ARG A 224 -0.44 -17.37 -13.24
C ARG A 224 0.46 -18.31 -12.42
N PRO A 225 0.87 -19.45 -12.99
CA PRO A 225 1.84 -20.30 -12.32
C PRO A 225 3.11 -19.49 -11.99
N HIS A 226 3.46 -19.42 -10.70
CA HIS A 226 4.62 -18.69 -10.17
C HIS A 226 4.59 -17.16 -10.31
N GLU A 227 3.50 -16.57 -10.82
CA GLU A 227 3.44 -15.14 -11.13
C GLU A 227 2.05 -14.55 -10.86
N SER A 228 2.02 -13.36 -10.29
CA SER A 228 0.84 -12.55 -10.05
C SER A 228 0.91 -11.35 -10.97
N VAL A 229 -0.06 -11.19 -11.86
CA VAL A 229 -0.06 -10.10 -12.84
C VAL A 229 -1.31 -9.25 -12.65
N ILE A 230 -1.15 -8.01 -12.20
CA ILE A 230 -2.27 -7.10 -11.90
C ILE A 230 -1.97 -5.72 -12.47
N ASN A 231 -3.01 -5.06 -12.99
CA ASN A 231 -2.95 -3.64 -13.32
C ASN A 231 -3.31 -2.82 -12.08
N TYR A 232 -2.37 -2.00 -11.62
CA TYR A 232 -2.56 -1.00 -10.58
C TYR A 232 -2.76 0.35 -11.25
N ILE A 233 -3.76 1.10 -10.79
CA ILE A 233 -4.15 2.37 -11.38
C ILE A 233 -3.94 3.44 -10.32
N LEU A 234 -2.98 4.31 -10.56
CA LEU A 234 -2.70 5.48 -9.73
C LEU A 234 -3.51 6.66 -10.26
N LEU A 235 -4.04 7.45 -9.34
CA LEU A 235 -4.88 8.60 -9.62
C LEU A 235 -4.08 9.86 -9.29
N ASN A 236 -3.88 10.75 -10.26
CA ASN A 236 -3.00 11.91 -10.07
C ASN A 236 -3.50 12.90 -9.00
N GLY A 237 -4.81 13.01 -8.82
CA GLY A 237 -5.43 13.85 -7.79
C GLY A 237 -5.31 13.29 -6.37
N CYS A 238 -4.95 12.00 -6.21
CA CYS A 238 -4.82 11.35 -4.91
C CYS A 238 -3.37 11.40 -4.42
N PRO A 239 -3.08 12.04 -3.27
CA PRO A 239 -1.73 12.01 -2.71
C PRO A 239 -1.39 10.62 -2.15
N ALA A 240 -0.13 10.20 -2.21
CA ALA A 240 0.39 9.08 -1.45
C ALA A 240 0.90 9.57 -0.09
N ILE A 241 0.51 8.92 1.01
CA ILE A 241 0.96 9.28 2.36
C ILE A 241 2.00 8.27 2.82
N VAL A 242 3.15 8.73 3.29
CA VAL A 242 4.22 7.89 3.82
C VAL A 242 4.40 8.15 5.31
N VAL A 243 4.27 7.10 6.12
CA VAL A 243 4.39 7.17 7.58
C VAL A 243 5.43 6.17 8.11
N PRO A 244 6.16 6.50 9.20
CA PRO A 244 6.99 5.52 9.90
C PRO A 244 6.13 4.55 10.69
N VAL A 245 6.47 3.25 10.70
CA VAL A 245 5.62 2.21 11.32
C VAL A 245 6.35 1.32 12.32
N LYS A 246 5.67 0.94 13.41
CA LYS A 246 6.19 0.12 14.51
C LYS A 246 6.62 -1.28 14.06
N VAL A 247 7.44 -1.92 14.88
CA VAL A 247 7.77 -3.34 14.71
C VAL A 247 6.49 -4.16 14.92
N GLY A 248 6.10 -4.94 13.90
CA GLY A 248 4.86 -5.70 13.91
C GLY A 248 3.75 -5.10 13.05
N ALA A 249 3.93 -3.93 12.45
CA ALA A 249 2.98 -3.41 11.46
C ALA A 249 2.79 -4.41 10.29
N PRO A 250 1.56 -4.54 9.76
CA PRO A 250 1.25 -5.51 8.72
C PRO A 250 1.99 -5.20 7.41
N VAL A 251 2.13 -6.23 6.58
CA VAL A 251 2.81 -6.14 5.29
C VAL A 251 1.94 -5.37 4.31
N VAL A 252 0.66 -5.75 4.25
CA VAL A 252 -0.35 -5.09 3.42
C VAL A 252 -1.60 -4.93 4.26
N ALA A 253 -2.24 -3.77 4.17
CA ALA A 253 -3.57 -3.54 4.72
C ALA A 253 -4.46 -2.89 3.67
N TRP A 254 -5.75 -3.07 3.83
CA TRP A 254 -6.74 -2.63 2.87
C TRP A 254 -7.95 -2.13 3.65
N ASP A 255 -8.53 -1.04 3.18
CA ASP A 255 -9.79 -0.51 3.70
C ASP A 255 -10.95 -1.34 3.15
N GLY A 256 -11.90 -1.68 4.01
CA GLY A 256 -13.10 -2.45 3.69
C GLY A 256 -14.06 -1.70 2.78
N LEU A 257 -13.92 -0.38 2.69
CA LEU A 257 -14.66 0.44 1.74
C LEU A 257 -14.05 0.39 0.35
N THR A 258 -14.86 0.00 -0.63
CA THR A 258 -14.48 0.01 -2.04
C THR A 258 -14.62 1.41 -2.64
N LEU A 259 -13.98 1.67 -3.78
CA LEU A 259 -14.15 2.92 -4.52
C LEU A 259 -15.63 3.20 -4.82
N GLU A 260 -16.41 2.17 -5.17
CA GLU A 260 -17.85 2.34 -5.39
C GLU A 260 -18.58 2.86 -4.13
N GLN A 261 -18.17 2.40 -2.95
CA GLN A 261 -18.77 2.84 -1.70
C GLN A 261 -18.28 4.24 -1.32
N LEU A 262 -17.00 4.54 -1.53
CA LEU A 262 -16.43 5.87 -1.32
C LEU A 262 -17.10 6.92 -2.21
N TRP A 263 -17.33 6.65 -3.50
CA TRP A 263 -17.99 7.60 -4.41
C TRP A 263 -19.45 7.92 -4.06
N LYS A 264 -20.09 7.15 -3.17
CA LYS A 264 -21.44 7.42 -2.67
C LYS A 264 -21.44 8.32 -1.42
N VAL A 265 -20.27 8.68 -0.90
CA VAL A 265 -20.12 9.55 0.26
C VAL A 265 -20.17 11.01 -0.19
N GLU A 266 -20.97 11.81 0.50
CA GLU A 266 -21.04 13.26 0.28
C GLU A 266 -19.90 13.95 1.02
N LEU A 267 -19.20 14.83 0.32
CA LEU A 267 -18.17 15.67 0.92
C LEU A 267 -18.82 16.84 1.68
N PRO A 268 -18.19 17.34 2.76
CA PRO A 268 -18.62 18.56 3.40
C PRO A 268 -18.51 19.77 2.45
N ASP A 269 -19.48 20.66 2.48
CA ASP A 269 -19.45 21.93 1.74
C ASP A 269 -18.28 22.82 2.21
N GLU A 270 -17.75 23.67 1.33
CA GLU A 270 -16.56 24.53 1.62
C GLU A 270 -16.71 25.42 2.88
N ASP A 271 -17.95 25.74 3.26
CA ASP A 271 -18.28 26.60 4.40
C ASP A 271 -18.63 25.83 5.69
N VAL A 272 -18.74 24.50 5.65
CA VAL A 272 -19.18 23.67 6.79
C VAL A 272 -18.09 22.68 7.20
N GLU A 273 -17.66 22.74 8.46
CA GLU A 273 -16.60 21.87 9.00
C GLU A 273 -16.96 20.37 9.04
N ARG A 274 -18.24 20.02 8.84
CA ARG A 274 -18.74 18.64 8.94
C ARG A 274 -19.75 18.32 7.84
N SER A 275 -19.63 17.12 7.27
CA SER A 275 -20.59 16.59 6.32
C SER A 275 -21.95 16.41 6.99
N THR A 276 -23.03 16.67 6.24
CA THR A 276 -24.42 16.51 6.72
C THR A 276 -24.70 15.10 7.24
N SER A 277 -24.00 14.10 6.70
CA SER A 277 -24.13 12.69 7.07
C SER A 277 -23.17 12.22 8.16
N GLY A 278 -22.10 12.97 8.45
CA GLY A 278 -21.01 12.56 9.35
C GLY A 278 -20.19 11.36 8.86
N LYS A 279 -20.48 10.83 7.67
CA LYS A 279 -19.86 9.60 7.16
C LYS A 279 -18.42 9.83 6.72
N PHE A 280 -18.13 10.98 6.12
CA PHE A 280 -16.79 11.34 5.70
C PHE A 280 -15.83 11.38 6.89
N GLU A 281 -16.23 12.09 7.95
CA GLU A 281 -15.45 12.20 9.19
C GLU A 281 -15.29 10.84 9.86
N GLY A 282 -16.35 10.03 9.87
CA GLY A 282 -16.28 8.66 10.39
C GLY A 282 -15.24 7.80 9.67
N ILE A 283 -15.15 7.88 8.33
CA ILE A 283 -14.15 7.12 7.55
C ILE A 283 -12.73 7.59 7.91
N VAL A 284 -12.52 8.91 7.98
CA VAL A 284 -11.22 9.48 8.35
C VAL A 284 -10.83 9.07 9.78
N ASP A 285 -11.78 9.09 10.71
CA ASP A 285 -11.57 8.69 12.11
C ASP A 285 -11.21 7.20 12.23
N VAL A 286 -11.90 6.33 11.50
CA VAL A 286 -11.64 4.87 11.45
C VAL A 286 -10.22 4.59 10.93
N LEU A 287 -9.84 5.23 9.81
CA LEU A 287 -8.49 5.08 9.23
C LEU A 287 -7.42 5.62 10.18
N PHE A 288 -7.68 6.77 10.81
CA PHE A 288 -6.77 7.37 11.76
C PHE A 288 -6.58 6.50 13.01
N GLU A 289 -7.65 5.94 13.59
CA GLU A 289 -7.58 5.07 14.76
C GLU A 289 -6.72 3.83 14.49
N TYR A 290 -6.90 3.21 13.33
CA TYR A 290 -6.06 2.08 12.91
C TYR A 290 -4.60 2.47 12.69
N LEU A 291 -4.35 3.61 12.05
CA LEU A 291 -3.01 4.09 11.79
C LEU A 291 -2.30 4.54 13.07
N ASP A 292 -3.00 5.08 14.07
CA ASP A 292 -2.43 5.43 15.38
C ASP A 292 -1.83 4.20 16.09
N LEU A 293 -2.42 3.02 15.86
CA LEU A 293 -1.86 1.75 16.34
C LEU A 293 -0.56 1.38 15.60
N CYS A 294 -0.52 1.58 14.28
CA CYS A 294 0.58 1.18 13.41
C CYS A 294 1.78 2.14 13.40
N VAL A 295 1.51 3.45 13.51
CA VAL A 295 2.50 4.52 13.35
C VAL A 295 3.46 4.56 14.52
N ASP A 296 4.73 4.76 14.20
CA ASP A 296 5.81 4.96 15.15
C ASP A 296 6.06 6.46 15.35
N TRP A 297 5.34 7.05 16.32
CA TRP A 297 5.32 8.49 16.58
C TRP A 297 6.69 9.07 16.95
N GLU A 298 7.61 8.26 17.48
CA GLU A 298 8.96 8.70 17.83
C GLU A 298 9.82 9.00 16.59
N ARG A 299 9.48 8.40 15.44
CA ARG A 299 10.21 8.54 14.17
C ARG A 299 9.52 9.47 13.18
N VAL A 300 8.44 10.14 13.58
CA VAL A 300 7.74 11.07 12.70
C VAL A 300 8.57 12.33 12.56
N THR A 301 9.12 12.54 11.36
CA THR A 301 9.80 13.78 10.96
C THR A 301 8.97 14.47 9.90
N LEU A 302 8.77 15.77 10.10
CA LEU A 302 8.14 16.60 9.08
C LEU A 302 9.26 17.16 8.19
N SER A 303 9.15 16.95 6.87
CA SER A 303 10.13 17.47 5.92
C SER A 303 10.33 18.99 6.11
N GLU A 304 11.58 19.43 6.05
CA GLU A 304 12.02 20.81 6.31
C GLU A 304 11.14 21.84 5.58
N GLY A 305 10.42 22.65 6.36
CA GLY A 305 9.39 23.59 5.90
C GLY A 305 8.28 23.80 6.94
N LEU A 306 8.07 22.81 7.80
CA LEU A 306 7.23 22.90 8.99
C LEU A 306 8.07 23.42 10.15
N GLY A 307 7.88 24.69 10.50
CA GLY A 307 8.69 25.41 11.48
C GLY A 307 8.94 24.62 12.77
N ASN A 308 10.15 24.77 13.30
CA ASN A 308 10.60 24.26 14.61
C ASN A 308 9.80 24.91 15.76
N GLY A 309 8.52 24.57 15.89
CA GLY A 309 7.64 24.96 16.98
C GLY A 309 7.39 23.77 17.89
N GLU A 310 7.68 23.91 19.18
CA GLU A 310 7.66 22.87 20.24
C GLU A 310 6.29 22.23 20.53
N ASN A 311 5.26 22.41 19.69
CA ASN A 311 3.94 21.77 19.81
C ASN A 311 3.32 21.49 18.43
N LEU A 312 4.05 20.82 17.54
CA LEU A 312 3.47 20.32 16.29
C LEU A 312 2.45 19.22 16.60
N ASN A 313 1.17 19.48 16.29
CA ASN A 313 0.11 18.48 16.37
C ASN A 313 0.26 17.47 15.21
N THR A 314 1.29 16.63 15.26
CA THR A 314 1.61 15.62 14.24
C THR A 314 0.45 14.67 13.99
N LYS A 315 -0.29 14.31 15.04
CA LYS A 315 -1.53 13.53 14.95
C LYS A 315 -2.61 14.24 14.14
N GLY A 316 -2.82 15.53 14.40
CA GLY A 316 -3.76 16.37 13.63
C GLY A 316 -3.38 16.45 12.16
N MET A 317 -2.09 16.65 11.87
CA MET A 317 -1.60 16.70 10.48
C MET A 317 -1.78 15.38 9.74
N LEU A 318 -1.54 14.24 10.39
CA LEU A 318 -1.82 12.94 9.79
C LEU A 318 -3.32 12.79 9.49
N LYS A 319 -4.18 13.20 10.43
CA LYS A 319 -5.63 13.21 10.23
C LYS A 319 -6.05 14.09 9.05
N ASP A 320 -5.46 15.28 8.92
CA ASP A 320 -5.72 16.19 7.81
C ASP A 320 -5.23 15.60 6.47
N ALA A 321 -4.07 14.94 6.46
CA ALA A 321 -3.57 14.23 5.27
C ALA A 321 -4.51 13.08 4.86
N LEU A 322 -5.01 12.30 5.83
CA LEU A 322 -5.99 11.24 5.57
C LEU A 322 -7.31 11.79 5.05
N ALA A 323 -7.77 12.92 5.59
CA ALA A 323 -8.96 13.60 5.06
C ALA A 323 -8.76 14.05 3.61
N LEU A 324 -7.58 14.58 3.26
CA LEU A 324 -7.25 14.91 1.85
C LEU A 324 -7.24 13.66 0.96
N LEU A 325 -6.68 12.55 1.43
CA LEU A 325 -6.65 11.28 0.70
C LEU A 325 -8.07 10.75 0.44
N VAL A 326 -8.92 10.71 1.48
CA VAL A 326 -10.30 10.24 1.39
C VAL A 326 -11.10 11.18 0.48
N ALA A 327 -10.93 12.50 0.62
CA ALA A 327 -11.59 13.48 -0.24
C ALA A 327 -11.23 13.29 -1.72
N ALA A 328 -9.95 13.15 -2.03
CA ALA A 328 -9.49 12.87 -3.39
C ALA A 328 -10.04 11.54 -3.93
N GLY A 329 -10.08 10.50 -3.09
CA GLY A 329 -10.69 9.22 -3.41
C GLY A 329 -12.18 9.35 -3.78
N ILE A 330 -12.95 10.15 -3.03
CA ILE A 330 -14.36 10.41 -3.32
C ILE A 330 -14.51 11.20 -4.63
N MET A 331 -13.75 12.28 -4.81
CA MET A 331 -13.82 13.12 -6.02
C MET A 331 -13.36 12.39 -7.28
N SER A 332 -12.51 11.37 -7.16
CA SER A 332 -12.09 10.55 -8.30
C SER A 332 -13.28 9.92 -9.05
N GLY A 333 -14.42 9.74 -8.37
CA GLY A 333 -15.65 9.25 -8.96
C GLY A 333 -16.25 10.19 -10.01
N ALA A 334 -15.88 11.48 -10.05
CA ALA A 334 -16.34 12.40 -11.09
C ALA A 334 -15.66 12.14 -12.45
N SER A 335 -14.49 11.51 -12.47
CA SER A 335 -13.73 11.25 -13.69
C SER A 335 -14.24 10.01 -14.42
N LYS A 336 -14.70 10.20 -15.67
CA LYS A 336 -15.17 9.11 -16.54
C LYS A 336 -14.07 8.10 -16.87
N GLU A 337 -12.81 8.56 -16.93
CA GLU A 337 -11.66 7.70 -17.22
C GLU A 337 -11.41 6.72 -16.07
N VAL A 338 -11.47 7.21 -14.83
CA VAL A 338 -11.33 6.40 -13.62
C VAL A 338 -12.43 5.34 -13.55
N GLN A 339 -13.69 5.73 -13.78
CA GLN A 339 -14.82 4.80 -13.78
C GLN A 339 -14.71 3.70 -14.85
N LYS A 340 -14.08 4.00 -15.99
CA LYS A 340 -13.94 3.06 -17.10
C LYS A 340 -12.78 2.09 -16.92
N GLU A 341 -11.64 2.58 -16.46
CA GLU A 341 -10.42 1.77 -16.38
C GLU A 341 -10.30 0.98 -15.08
N THR A 342 -10.97 1.40 -14.00
CA THR A 342 -10.88 0.79 -12.67
C THR A 342 -12.02 -0.17 -12.37
N ASP A 343 -11.72 -1.29 -11.71
CA ASP A 343 -12.72 -2.14 -11.06
C ASP A 343 -13.13 -1.52 -9.71
N LYS A 344 -14.21 -0.73 -9.74
CA LYS A 344 -14.74 0.03 -8.59
C LYS A 344 -15.15 -0.83 -7.39
N GLU A 345 -15.40 -2.12 -7.59
CA GLU A 345 -15.78 -3.06 -6.52
C GLU A 345 -14.55 -3.60 -5.76
N ARG A 346 -13.34 -3.36 -6.27
CA ARG A 346 -12.10 -3.96 -5.74
C ARG A 346 -10.99 -2.95 -5.48
N GLY A 347 -11.00 -1.82 -6.19
CA GLY A 347 -10.17 -0.68 -5.84
C GLY A 347 -10.64 -0.03 -4.54
N GLY A 348 -9.74 0.67 -3.86
CA GLY A 348 -9.99 1.32 -2.59
C GLY A 348 -8.73 1.91 -1.98
N ILE A 349 -8.77 2.21 -0.69
CA ILE A 349 -7.59 2.64 0.05
C ILE A 349 -6.79 1.40 0.44
N ALA A 350 -5.50 1.42 0.14
CA ALA A 350 -4.61 0.30 0.38
C ALA A 350 -3.27 0.79 0.94
N MET A 351 -2.67 -0.06 1.75
CA MET A 351 -1.48 0.26 2.53
C MET A 351 -0.43 -0.81 2.30
N TRP A 352 0.78 -0.40 1.92
CA TRP A 352 1.92 -1.29 1.78
C TRP A 352 3.02 -0.87 2.71
N ARG A 353 3.54 -1.84 3.46
CA ARG A 353 4.81 -1.65 4.16
C ARG A 353 5.92 -1.52 3.11
N ILE A 354 6.84 -0.59 3.34
CA ILE A 354 8.04 -0.39 2.53
C ILE A 354 9.25 -0.25 3.46
N PRO A 355 10.45 -0.57 2.96
CA PRO A 355 11.69 -0.44 3.72
C PRO A 355 12.21 0.99 3.81
#